data_AF-A0A431KIC4-F1
#
_entry.id   AF-A0A431KIC4-F1
#
_cell.length_a   1.000
_cell.length_b   1.000
_cell.length_c   1.000
_cell.angle_alpha   90.00
_cell.angle_beta   90.00
_cell.angle_gamma   90.00
#
_symmetry.space_group_name_H-M   'P 1'
#
loop_
_entity.id
_entity.type
_entity.pdbx_description
1 polymer ?
#
loop_
_entity_poly.entity_id
_entity_poly.type
_entity_poly.pdbx_seq_one_letter_code
_entity_poly.pdbx_strand_id
1 'polypeptide(L)' 'MLKLNCVQATRMLSESQERDLSTPERTVLRVHTWICSGCRNFGGQLGFLRQAMKGLASRPDDTALSGDDEDPPAPGAR' A
#
# COMPACT_ATOMS: atom_id res chain seq x y z
N MET A 1 -12.73 3.59 23.93
CA MET A 1 -11.86 2.67 23.18
C MET A 1 -11.87 3.10 21.72
N LEU A 2 -10.73 3.52 21.17
CA LEU A 2 -10.61 3.86 19.75
C LEU A 2 -11.20 2.72 18.90
N LYS A 3 -12.22 3.01 18.09
CA LYS A 3 -12.85 2.06 17.14
C LYS A 3 -11.91 1.77 15.95
N LEU A 4 -10.66 1.36 16.22
CA LEU A 4 -9.76 0.82 15.22
C LEU A 4 -9.15 -0.46 15.78
N ASN A 5 -9.59 -1.59 15.23
CA ASN A 5 -9.00 -2.89 15.52
C ASN A 5 -7.80 -3.18 14.59
N CYS A 6 -7.03 -4.22 14.88
CA CYS A 6 -5.83 -4.56 14.11
C CYS A 6 -6.13 -4.81 12.62
N VAL A 7 -7.27 -5.43 12.28
CA VAL A 7 -7.66 -5.73 10.89
C VAL A 7 -7.94 -4.43 10.12
N GLN A 8 -8.62 -3.48 10.74
CA GLN A 8 -8.86 -2.18 10.15
C GLN A 8 -7.55 -1.37 10.03
N ALA A 9 -6.68 -1.47 11.02
CA ALA A 9 -5.38 -0.81 11.00
C ALA A 9 -4.46 -1.34 9.89
N THR A 10 -4.37 -2.67 9.72
CA THR A 10 -3.58 -3.27 8.63
C THR A 10 -4.17 -2.97 7.26
N ARG A 11 -5.50 -2.98 7.12
CA ARG A 11 -6.17 -2.53 5.90
C ARG A 11 -5.84 -1.09 5.56
N MET A 12 -5.94 -0.18 6.53
CA MET A 12 -5.63 1.23 6.34
C MET A 12 -4.13 1.47 6.06
N LEU A 13 -3.23 0.66 6.65
CA LEU A 13 -1.80 0.65 6.32
C LEU A 13 -1.56 0.23 4.87
N SER A 14 -2.26 -0.79 4.38
CA SER A 14 -2.21 -1.16 2.96
C SER A 14 -2.75 -0.03 2.10
N GLU A 15 -3.95 0.48 2.38
CA GLU A 15 -4.56 1.56 1.59
C GLU A 15 -3.65 2.81 1.54
N SER A 16 -2.88 3.10 2.59
CA SER A 16 -1.91 4.21 2.60
C SER A 16 -0.76 4.06 1.58
N GLN A 17 -0.59 2.86 1.02
CA GLN A 17 0.42 2.59 0.00
C GLN A 17 -0.09 3.00 -1.40
N GLU A 18 -1.37 2.76 -1.67
CA GLU A 18 -2.00 3.08 -2.96
C GLU A 18 -2.63 4.47 -3.00
N ARG A 19 -3.22 4.93 -1.89
CA ARG A 19 -3.88 6.24 -1.76
C ARG A 19 -3.37 7.03 -0.56
N ASP A 20 -3.48 8.35 -0.63
CA ASP A 20 -3.32 9.16 0.56
C ASP A 20 -4.52 8.97 1.50
N LEU A 21 -4.20 8.70 2.78
CA LEU A 21 -5.18 8.72 3.85
C LEU A 21 -5.52 10.16 4.22
N SER A 22 -6.78 10.42 4.56
CA SER A 22 -7.19 11.69 5.13
C SER A 22 -6.49 11.94 6.48
N THR A 23 -6.29 13.21 6.83
CA THR A 23 -5.67 13.64 8.10
C THR A 23 -6.25 12.95 9.35
N PRO A 24 -7.58 12.77 9.50
CA PRO A 24 -8.13 12.04 10.65
C PRO A 24 -7.81 10.54 10.63
N GLU A 25 -7.90 9.87 9.47
CA GLU A 25 -7.53 8.44 9.32
C GLU A 25 -6.07 8.21 9.74
N ARG A 26 -5.17 9.07 9.27
CA ARG A 26 -3.74 9.04 9.64
C ARG A 26 -3.51 9.18 11.14
N THR A 27 -4.27 10.03 11.80
CA THR A 27 -4.11 10.28 13.24
C THR A 27 -4.56 9.07 14.05
N VAL A 28 -5.72 8.50 13.74
CA VAL A 28 -6.23 7.28 14.40
C VAL A 28 -5.26 6.11 14.20
N LEU A 29 -4.75 5.94 12.98
CA LEU A 29 -3.79 4.88 12.66
C LEU A 29 -2.46 5.04 13.42
N ARG A 30 -1.95 6.27 13.55
CA ARG A 30 -0.75 6.57 14.35
C ARG A 30 -0.95 6.22 15.81
N VAL A 31 -2.08 6.57 16.40
CA VAL A 31 -2.36 6.20 17.80
C VAL A 31 -2.39 4.67 17.97
N HIS A 32 -3.03 3.95 17.04
CA HIS A 32 -3.11 2.48 17.11
C HIS A 32 -1.73 1.81 16.97
N THR A 33 -0.91 2.25 16.01
CA THR A 33 0.46 1.73 15.84
C THR A 33 1.39 2.15 16.99
N TRP A 34 1.04 3.20 17.74
CA TRP A 34 1.79 3.56 18.94
C TRP A 34 1.60 2.55 20.08
N ILE A 35 0.38 2.03 20.24
CA ILE A 35 0.01 1.07 21.30
C ILE A 35 0.14 -0.41 20.88
N CYS A 36 0.12 -0.71 19.58
CA CYS A 36 0.16 -2.06 19.05
C CYS A 36 1.47 -2.30 18.29
N SER A 37 2.38 -3.08 18.88
CA SER A 37 3.65 -3.46 18.27
C SER A 37 3.48 -4.27 16.97
N GLY A 38 2.45 -5.11 16.88
CA GLY A 38 2.14 -5.89 15.68
C GLY A 38 1.83 -5.00 14.46
N CYS A 39 0.91 -4.06 14.62
CA CYS A 39 0.55 -3.10 13.57
C CYS A 39 1.73 -2.17 13.22
N ARG A 40 2.55 -1.79 14.21
CA ARG A 40 3.78 -1.03 13.96
C ARG A 40 4.79 -1.80 13.11
N ASN A 41 5.05 -3.06 13.44
CA ASN A 41 5.98 -3.90 12.69
C ASN A 41 5.47 -4.18 11.28
N PHE A 42 4.16 -4.41 11.12
CA PHE A 42 3.53 -4.57 9.81
C PHE A 42 3.72 -3.32 8.93
N GLY A 43 3.48 -2.12 9.47
CA GLY A 43 3.73 -0.87 8.75
C GLY A 43 5.19 -0.69 8.32
N GLY A 44 6.14 -1.10 9.17
CA GLY A 44 7.57 -1.11 8.82
C GLY A 44 7.89 -2.05 7.65
N GLN A 45 7.33 -3.26 7.66
CA GLN A 45 7.51 -4.25 6.58
C GLN A 45 6.94 -3.76 5.24
N LEU A 46 5.75 -3.13 5.25
CA LEU A 46 5.16 -2.55 4.04
C LEU A 46 6.03 -1.41 3.48
N GLY A 47 6.59 -0.56 4.33
CA GLY A 47 7.51 0.51 3.92
C GLY A 47 8.78 -0.03 3.27
N PHE A 48 9.37 -1.07 3.86
CA PHE A 48 10.53 -1.76 3.30
C PHE A 48 10.25 -2.35 1.92
N LEU A 49 9.14 -3.09 1.76
CA LEU A 49 8.76 -3.68 0.49
C LEU A 49 8.57 -2.60 -0.60
N ARG A 50 7.90 -1.49 -0.27
CA ARG A 50 7.71 -0.37 -1.20
C ARG A 50 9.04 0.26 -1.62
N GLN A 51 9.97 0.42 -0.70
CA GLN A 51 11.29 0.99 -1.00
C GLN A 51 12.11 0.04 -1.89
N ALA A 52 12.06 -1.27 -1.64
CA ALA A 52 12.72 -2.27 -2.46
C ALA A 52 12.17 -2.28 -3.90
N MET A 53 10.84 -2.27 -4.05
CA MET A 53 10.19 -2.20 -5.36
C MET A 53 10.53 -0.91 -6.12
N LYS A 54 10.55 0.24 -5.43
CA LYS A 54 10.99 1.51 -6.04
C LYS A 54 12.45 1.45 -6.49
N GLY A 55 13.32 0.80 -5.72
CA GLY A 55 14.72 0.59 -6.09
C GLY A 55 14.86 -0.26 -7.36
N LEU A 56 14.03 -1.30 -7.52
CA LEU A 56 13.99 -2.10 -8.74
C LEU A 56 13.51 -1.29 -9.94
N ALA A 57 12.42 -0.53 -9.80
CA ALA A 57 11.90 0.32 -10.88
C ALA A 57 12.85 1.46 -11.27
N SER A 58 13.71 1.90 -10.35
CA SER A 58 14.69 2.97 -10.60
C SER A 58 16.00 2.45 -11.19
N ARG A 59 16.18 1.14 -11.32
CA ARG A 59 17.39 0.55 -11.90
C ARG A 59 17.16 0.24 -13.38
N PRO A 60 17.75 1.01 -14.31
CA PRO A 60 17.65 0.75 -15.74
C PRO A 60 18.67 -0.33 -16.10
N ASP A 61 18.42 -1.58 -15.70
CA ASP A 61 19.18 -2.74 -16.18
C ASP A 61 18.22 -3.66 -16.95
N ASP A 62 18.08 -3.38 -18.25
CA ASP A 62 17.92 -4.29 -19.39
C ASP A 62 17.14 -5.61 -19.21
N THR A 63 16.02 -5.59 -18.50
CA THR A 63 14.99 -6.62 -18.72
C THR A 63 13.64 -5.94 -18.78
N ALA A 64 13.29 -5.55 -20.01
CA ALA A 64 11.92 -5.28 -20.38
C ALA A 64 11.05 -6.44 -19.89
N LEU A 65 10.29 -6.20 -18.82
CA LEU A 65 8.96 -6.79 -18.74
C LEU A 65 8.16 -6.10 -19.84
N SER A 66 8.28 -6.64 -21.05
CA SER A 66 7.27 -6.54 -22.08
C SER A 66 5.99 -7.14 -21.50
N GLY A 67 5.26 -6.32 -20.75
CA GLY A 67 3.81 -6.42 -20.67
C GLY A 67 3.29 -5.80 -21.95
N ASP A 68 3.21 -6.60 -23.02
CA ASP A 68 2.26 -6.34 -24.08
C ASP A 68 0.86 -6.57 -23.48
N ASP A 69 0.43 -5.64 -22.61
CA ASP A 69 -0.96 -5.50 -22.19
C ASP A 69 -1.69 -4.80 -23.34
N GLU A 70 -1.91 -5.56 -24.41
CA GLU A 70 -2.91 -5.26 -25.43
C GLU A 70 -4.25 -5.14 -24.69
N ASP A 71 -4.77 -3.91 -24.59
CA ASP A 71 -6.07 -3.60 -24.00
C ASP A 71 -7.14 -4.49 -24.68
N PRO A 72 -7.83 -5.39 -23.95
CA PRO A 72 -8.87 -6.19 -24.58
C PRO A 72 -9.97 -5.24 -25.07
N PRO A 73 -10.37 -5.30 -26.35
CA PRO A 73 -11.29 -4.32 -26.93
C PRO A 73 -12.57 -4.25 -26.11
N ALA A 74 -12.95 -3.02 -25.76
CA ALA A 74 -14.16 -2.71 -25.01
C ALA A 74 -15.35 -3.52 -25.55
N PRO A 75 -16.14 -4.20 -24.68
CA PRO A 75 -17.28 -4.98 -25.14
C PRO A 75 -18.24 -4.05 -25.88
N GLY A 76 -18.46 -4.39 -27.16
CA GLY A 76 -19.14 -3.58 -28.13
C GLY A 76 -20.51 -3.10 -27.68
N ALA A 77 -20.79 -1.85 -28.01
CA ALA A 77 -22.13 -1.30 -28.00
C ALA A 77 -23.06 -2.21 -28.82
N ARG A 78 -24.05 -2.76 -28.14
CA ARG A 78 -25.32 -3.19 -28.74
C ARG A 78 -26.43 -2.44 -28.04
#